data_AF-X1ESN6-F1
#
_entry.id   AF-X1ESN6-F1
#
_cell.length_a   1.000
_cell.length_b   1.000
_cell.length_c   1.000
_cell.angle_alpha   90.00
_cell.angle_beta   90.00
_cell.angle_gamma   90.00
#
_symmetry.space_group_name_H-M   'P 1'
#
loop_
_entity.id
_entity.type
_entity.pdbx_description
1 polymer ?
#
loop_
_entity_poly.entity_id
_entity_poly.type
_entity_poly.pdbx_seq_one_letter_code
_entity_poly.pdbx_strand_id
1 'polypeptide(L)'
;PPGCSPQEGERAGAPEDSTGSGTPLGTLQSLLKRLARDAPPALFEAAELAHNAYSLADMFRLVAHRRPNVIYERLTANSAAPTLVARLLGIPIVQEVNLLVGAGRFRPLVLEYLTRRIERWVLAHSALVVTVSSRFKDVLVEMGTPAEKVLVCPNAIDPEDFRKEIIPAIESEPGTSVVGYVGAFVPYHRLEFLVRAASELDGAEPAVRFLLVGDGVHRPAIETEISRVGVQDLFLLTGRVPHEEVPRYVASMDVAVIPGTADYTSPVKLFEYMALGKPVLAPRLPGIKDVVT
;
A
#
# COMPACT_ATOMS: atom_id res chain seq x y z
N PRO A 1 -7.00 -11.86 7.39
CA PRO A 1 -5.90 -12.53 8.13
C PRO A 1 -4.85 -11.54 8.68
N PRO A 2 -4.29 -11.77 9.88
CA PRO A 2 -3.35 -10.86 10.56
C PRO A 2 -1.96 -10.73 9.90
N GLY A 3 -1.80 -11.17 8.64
CA GLY A 3 -0.57 -11.06 7.85
C GLY A 3 -0.68 -10.23 6.57
N CYS A 4 -1.86 -9.71 6.26
CA CYS A 4 -2.06 -8.77 5.17
C CYS A 4 -2.32 -7.40 5.78
N SER A 5 -1.30 -6.57 5.88
CA SER A 5 -1.47 -5.14 6.11
C SER A 5 -1.34 -4.40 4.78
N PRO A 6 -2.43 -4.18 4.04
CA PRO A 6 -2.55 -2.97 3.26
C PRO A 6 -3.15 -1.89 4.16
N GLN A 7 -2.41 -0.79 4.34
CA GLN A 7 -2.95 0.49 4.84
C GLN A 7 -3.65 0.43 6.21
N GLU A 8 -2.89 0.66 7.29
CA GLU A 8 -3.48 1.34 8.46
C GLU A 8 -3.70 2.80 8.06
N GLY A 9 -4.81 3.02 7.38
CA GLY A 9 -5.41 4.28 7.00
C GLY A 9 -6.91 4.04 6.86
N GLU A 10 -7.66 4.67 7.76
CA GLU A 10 -9.10 4.94 7.66
C GLU A 10 -10.13 3.83 7.97
N ARG A 11 -10.70 3.90 9.18
CA ARG A 11 -12.01 4.52 9.44
C ARG A 11 -12.45 4.19 10.87
N ALA A 12 -12.29 5.14 11.77
CA ALA A 12 -13.28 5.47 12.80
C ALA A 12 -12.77 6.65 13.60
N GLY A 13 -13.41 7.81 13.42
CA GLY A 13 -13.50 8.77 14.51
C GLY A 13 -14.17 8.06 15.70
N ALA A 14 -13.38 7.79 16.72
CA ALA A 14 -13.82 7.54 18.08
C ALA A 14 -12.93 8.40 18.97
N PRO A 15 -13.48 9.09 19.98
CA PRO A 15 -12.76 10.10 20.72
C PRO A 15 -11.54 9.49 21.39
N GLU A 16 -10.41 10.21 21.31
CA GLU A 16 -9.25 9.96 22.16
C GLU A 16 -9.67 10.17 23.62
N ASP A 17 -10.04 9.09 24.29
CA ASP A 17 -10.07 9.09 25.75
C ASP A 17 -8.65 8.95 26.27
N SER A 18 -8.18 10.08 26.78
CA SER A 18 -7.04 10.22 27.66
C SER A 18 -7.10 9.21 28.82
N THR A 19 -5.94 8.63 29.11
CA THR A 19 -5.54 8.09 30.43
C THR A 19 -6.50 7.10 31.13
N GLY A 20 -6.15 5.80 31.08
CA GLY A 20 -6.47 4.87 32.18
C GLY A 20 -7.20 3.59 31.77
N SER A 21 -6.63 2.45 32.21
CA SER A 21 -7.19 1.08 32.20
C SER A 21 -7.24 0.34 30.85
N GLY A 22 -6.27 -0.57 30.65
CA GLY A 22 -6.24 -1.49 29.52
C GLY A 22 -7.39 -2.51 29.62
N THR A 23 -8.29 -2.51 28.64
CA THR A 23 -9.33 -3.53 28.51
C THR A 23 -8.71 -4.88 28.11
N PRO A 24 -9.20 -6.02 28.66
CA PRO A 24 -8.61 -7.35 28.40
C PRO A 24 -8.57 -7.74 26.92
N LEU A 25 -9.51 -7.23 26.11
CA LEU A 25 -9.59 -7.44 24.67
C LEU A 25 -8.44 -6.75 23.91
N GLY A 26 -8.01 -5.55 24.32
CA GLY A 26 -6.86 -4.85 23.73
C GLY A 26 -5.53 -5.53 24.05
N THR A 27 -5.40 -6.09 25.25
CA THR A 27 -4.23 -6.87 25.69
C THR A 27 -4.11 -8.20 24.93
N LEU A 28 -5.24 -8.87 24.68
CA LEU A 28 -5.25 -10.11 23.89
C LEU A 28 -4.92 -9.85 22.41
N GLN A 29 -5.51 -8.81 21.81
CA GLN A 29 -5.20 -8.45 20.42
C GLN A 29 -3.74 -8.04 20.24
N SER A 30 -3.18 -7.26 21.16
CA SER A 30 -1.75 -6.89 21.11
C SER A 30 -0.82 -8.08 21.31
N LEU A 31 -1.19 -9.02 22.19
CA LEU A 31 -0.47 -10.29 22.37
C LEU A 31 -0.53 -11.16 21.09
N LEU A 32 -1.70 -11.32 20.49
CA LEU A 32 -1.88 -12.06 19.24
C LEU A 32 -1.11 -11.41 18.08
N LYS A 33 -1.09 -10.07 18.00
CA LYS A 33 -0.28 -9.34 17.02
C LYS A 33 1.22 -9.59 17.22
N ARG A 34 1.72 -9.61 18.46
CA ARG A 34 3.12 -9.95 18.76
C ARG A 34 3.44 -11.40 18.40
N LEU A 35 2.62 -12.35 18.83
CA LEU A 35 2.79 -13.77 18.51
C LEU A 35 2.77 -14.00 17.00
N ALA A 36 1.85 -13.36 16.26
CA ALA A 36 1.82 -13.43 14.82
C ALA A 36 3.07 -12.80 14.17
N ARG A 37 3.60 -11.70 14.74
CA ARG A 37 4.82 -11.03 14.26
C ARG A 37 6.06 -11.91 14.38
N ASP A 38 6.19 -12.64 15.48
CA ASP A 38 7.40 -13.39 15.81
C ASP A 38 7.27 -14.89 15.49
N ALA A 39 6.10 -15.33 15.02
CA ALA A 39 5.85 -16.71 14.63
C ALA A 39 6.80 -17.17 13.51
N PRO A 40 7.40 -18.38 13.64
CA PRO A 40 8.12 -19.02 12.56
C PRO A 40 7.29 -19.07 11.27
N PRO A 41 7.89 -18.82 10.09
CA PRO A 41 7.17 -18.79 8.81
C PRO A 41 6.27 -19.99 8.56
N ALA A 42 6.75 -21.21 8.83
CA ALA A 42 5.97 -22.44 8.67
C ALA A 42 4.71 -22.50 9.54
N LEU A 43 4.78 -22.04 10.79
CA LEU A 43 3.62 -22.00 11.69
C LEU A 43 2.61 -20.95 11.23
N PHE A 44 3.09 -19.82 10.72
CA PHE A 44 2.24 -18.79 10.15
C PHE A 44 1.50 -19.28 8.91
N GLU A 45 2.19 -19.95 7.98
CA GLU A 45 1.58 -20.55 6.79
C GLU A 45 0.58 -21.66 7.14
N ALA A 46 0.90 -22.50 8.14
CA ALA A 46 -0.04 -23.50 8.62
C ALA A 46 -1.33 -22.85 9.19
N ALA A 47 -1.20 -21.72 9.89
CA ALA A 47 -2.35 -20.96 10.36
C ALA A 47 -3.14 -20.31 9.22
N GLU A 48 -2.49 -19.77 8.19
CA GLU A 48 -3.15 -19.27 6.97
C GLU A 48 -3.95 -20.38 6.27
N LEU A 49 -3.35 -21.57 6.12
CA LEU A 49 -4.02 -22.73 5.54
C LEU A 49 -5.20 -23.20 6.41
N ALA A 50 -5.02 -23.31 7.73
CA ALA A 50 -6.07 -23.69 8.66
C ALA A 50 -7.25 -22.70 8.68
N HIS A 51 -6.98 -21.41 8.44
CA HIS A 51 -8.02 -20.38 8.36
C HIS A 51 -9.03 -20.64 7.23
N ASN A 52 -8.66 -21.39 6.18
CA ASN A 52 -9.61 -21.82 5.16
C ASN A 52 -10.75 -22.66 5.74
N ALA A 53 -10.48 -23.55 6.70
CA ALA A 53 -11.53 -24.40 7.28
C ALA A 53 -12.60 -23.58 8.00
N TYR A 54 -12.17 -22.58 8.78
CA TYR A 54 -13.07 -21.61 9.42
C TYR A 54 -13.83 -20.78 8.38
N SER A 55 -13.11 -20.24 7.39
CA SER A 55 -13.69 -19.38 6.34
C SER A 55 -14.73 -20.12 5.50
N LEU A 56 -14.53 -21.42 5.23
CA LEU A 56 -15.51 -22.25 4.54
C LEU A 56 -16.84 -22.30 5.29
N ALA A 57 -16.81 -22.62 6.58
CA ALA A 57 -18.02 -22.73 7.40
C ALA A 57 -18.77 -21.39 7.47
N ASP A 58 -18.05 -20.29 7.71
CA ASP A 58 -18.64 -18.96 7.78
C ASP A 58 -19.21 -18.52 6.43
N MET A 59 -18.50 -18.78 5.33
CA MET A 59 -18.98 -18.44 4.00
C MET A 59 -20.21 -19.22 3.57
N PHE A 60 -20.30 -20.53 3.86
CA PHE A 60 -21.53 -21.28 3.60
C PHE A 60 -22.72 -20.68 4.37
N ARG A 61 -22.50 -20.30 5.63
CA ARG A 61 -23.51 -19.60 6.43
C ARG A 61 -23.89 -18.27 5.77
N LEU A 62 -22.93 -17.42 5.42
CA LEU A 62 -23.18 -16.11 4.81
C LEU A 62 -23.92 -16.24 3.47
N VAL A 63 -23.48 -17.14 2.59
CA VAL A 63 -24.13 -17.36 1.29
C VAL A 63 -25.56 -17.86 1.46
N ALA A 64 -25.82 -18.77 2.40
CA ALA A 64 -27.17 -19.25 2.68
C ALA A 64 -28.12 -18.13 3.14
N HIS A 65 -27.63 -17.19 3.95
CA HIS A 65 -28.43 -16.08 4.49
C HIS A 65 -28.55 -14.89 3.53
N ARG A 66 -27.45 -14.51 2.86
CA ARG A 66 -27.37 -13.30 2.02
C ARG A 66 -27.72 -13.57 0.56
N ARG A 67 -27.57 -14.81 0.09
CA ARG A 67 -27.80 -15.25 -1.29
C ARG A 67 -27.16 -14.30 -2.33
N PRO A 68 -25.85 -14.04 -2.24
CA PRO A 68 -25.18 -13.11 -3.14
C PRO A 68 -25.17 -13.64 -4.58
N ASN A 69 -25.28 -12.72 -5.54
CA ASN A 69 -25.13 -13.04 -6.97
C ASN A 69 -23.66 -13.12 -7.40
N VAL A 70 -22.74 -12.48 -6.66
CA VAL A 70 -21.30 -12.42 -6.93
C VAL A 70 -20.56 -12.42 -5.59
N ILE A 71 -19.39 -13.06 -5.54
CA ILE A 71 -18.43 -12.95 -4.43
C ILE A 71 -17.26 -12.07 -4.91
N TYR A 72 -16.86 -11.11 -4.08
CA TYR A 72 -15.66 -10.30 -4.31
C TYR A 72 -14.65 -10.61 -3.20
N GLU A 73 -13.43 -11.00 -3.58
CA GLU A 73 -12.34 -11.27 -2.65
C GLU A 73 -11.12 -10.42 -3.04
N ARG A 74 -10.51 -9.76 -2.04
CA ARG A 74 -9.15 -9.27 -2.17
C ARG A 74 -8.19 -10.39 -1.76
N LEU A 75 -7.50 -10.95 -2.74
CA LEU A 75 -6.75 -12.18 -2.58
C LEU A 75 -5.63 -12.03 -1.55
N THR A 76 -5.61 -12.96 -0.59
CA THR A 76 -4.52 -13.10 0.37
C THR A 76 -3.83 -14.44 0.16
N ALA A 77 -2.52 -14.51 0.45
CA ALA A 77 -1.75 -15.74 0.31
C ALA A 77 -2.45 -16.92 1.03
N ASN A 78 -2.43 -18.09 0.40
CA ASN A 78 -3.05 -19.33 0.90
C ASN A 78 -4.59 -19.29 1.07
N SER A 79 -5.29 -18.22 0.68
CA SER A 79 -6.76 -18.22 0.66
C SER A 79 -7.28 -19.00 -0.54
N ALA A 80 -8.14 -19.99 -0.28
CA ALA A 80 -8.83 -20.82 -1.28
C ALA A 80 -10.31 -20.99 -0.98
N ALA A 81 -10.73 -20.78 0.28
CA ALA A 81 -12.08 -21.02 0.76
C ALA A 81 -13.16 -20.25 -0.03
N PRO A 82 -13.01 -18.94 -0.33
CA PRO A 82 -14.03 -18.22 -1.07
C PRO A 82 -14.25 -18.75 -2.47
N THR A 83 -13.15 -19.09 -3.16
CA THR A 83 -13.20 -19.70 -4.49
C THR A 83 -13.82 -21.10 -4.45
N LEU A 84 -13.54 -21.90 -3.42
CA LEU A 84 -14.15 -23.21 -3.27
C LEU A 84 -15.66 -23.13 -3.05
N VAL A 85 -16.13 -22.25 -2.16
CA VAL A 85 -17.56 -22.02 -1.93
C VAL A 85 -18.25 -21.51 -3.19
N ALA A 86 -17.66 -20.52 -3.86
CA ALA A 86 -18.15 -19.98 -5.12
C ALA A 86 -18.34 -21.08 -6.17
N ARG A 87 -17.32 -21.95 -6.34
CA ARG A 87 -17.36 -23.07 -7.27
C ARG A 87 -18.42 -24.11 -6.90
N LEU A 88 -18.53 -24.49 -5.63
CA LEU A 88 -19.50 -25.49 -5.17
C LEU A 88 -20.95 -25.03 -5.33
N LEU A 89 -21.19 -23.73 -5.22
CA LEU A 89 -22.53 -23.13 -5.28
C LEU A 89 -22.85 -22.48 -6.63
N GLY A 90 -21.93 -22.54 -7.60
CA GLY A 90 -22.10 -21.94 -8.93
C GLY A 90 -22.19 -20.41 -8.92
N ILE A 91 -21.60 -19.75 -7.92
CA ILE A 91 -21.59 -18.29 -7.79
C ILE A 91 -20.32 -17.75 -8.46
N PRO A 92 -20.40 -16.75 -9.35
CA PRO A 92 -19.22 -16.11 -9.91
C PRO A 92 -18.41 -15.40 -8.82
N ILE A 93 -17.08 -15.52 -8.88
CA ILE A 93 -16.14 -14.86 -7.97
C ILE A 93 -15.21 -13.92 -8.73
N VAL A 94 -15.03 -12.71 -8.18
CA VAL A 94 -14.07 -11.70 -8.62
C VAL A 94 -12.91 -11.68 -7.62
N GLN A 95 -11.68 -11.82 -8.14
CA GLN A 95 -10.46 -11.78 -7.33
C GLN A 95 -9.71 -10.47 -7.59
N GLU A 96 -9.61 -9.60 -6.59
CA GLU A 96 -8.71 -8.45 -6.61
C GLU A 96 -7.31 -8.88 -6.14
N VAL A 97 -6.33 -8.79 -7.03
CA VAL A 97 -4.97 -9.28 -6.82
C VAL A 97 -4.00 -8.10 -6.85
N ASN A 98 -3.54 -7.73 -5.65
CA ASN A 98 -2.57 -6.63 -5.44
C ASN A 98 -1.21 -7.13 -4.95
N LEU A 99 -1.11 -8.42 -4.63
CA LEU A 99 0.10 -9.11 -4.23
C LEU A 99 -0.03 -10.60 -4.55
N LEU A 100 1.06 -11.21 -5.00
CA LEU A 100 1.19 -12.66 -5.24
C LEU A 100 2.50 -13.18 -4.66
N VAL A 101 2.62 -14.50 -4.55
CA VAL A 101 3.90 -15.13 -4.24
C VAL A 101 4.96 -14.79 -5.28
N GLY A 102 6.07 -14.22 -4.80
CA GLY A 102 7.20 -13.76 -5.62
C GLY A 102 7.12 -12.28 -6.01
N ALA A 103 6.00 -11.60 -5.81
CA ALA A 103 5.83 -10.17 -6.10
C ALA A 103 5.96 -9.32 -4.82
N GLY A 104 7.06 -9.48 -4.06
CA GLY A 104 7.37 -8.57 -2.94
C GLY A 104 6.65 -8.85 -1.61
N ARG A 105 6.38 -10.12 -1.28
CA ARG A 105 5.88 -10.51 0.05
C ARG A 105 6.93 -10.20 1.13
N PHE A 106 6.52 -9.57 2.23
CA PHE A 106 7.40 -9.22 3.36
C PHE A 106 7.93 -10.42 4.15
N ARG A 107 7.29 -11.60 4.06
CA ARG A 107 7.69 -12.83 4.77
C ARG A 107 8.15 -13.92 3.81
N PRO A 108 9.24 -14.63 4.14
CA PRO A 108 9.64 -15.80 3.38
C PRO A 108 8.58 -16.89 3.49
N LEU A 109 8.47 -17.69 2.43
CA LEU A 109 7.55 -18.81 2.31
C LEU A 109 8.32 -20.13 2.42
N VAL A 110 7.88 -21.01 3.31
CA VAL A 110 8.38 -22.38 3.46
C VAL A 110 7.62 -23.30 2.50
N LEU A 111 6.32 -23.08 2.30
CA LEU A 111 5.45 -23.85 1.42
C LEU A 111 5.15 -23.10 0.12
N GLU A 112 6.18 -22.48 -0.47
CA GLU A 112 6.04 -21.65 -1.66
C GLU A 112 5.37 -22.40 -2.83
N TYR A 113 5.79 -23.65 -3.07
CA TYR A 113 5.20 -24.49 -4.11
C TYR A 113 3.70 -24.68 -3.91
N LEU A 114 3.27 -25.01 -2.69
CA LEU A 114 1.86 -25.18 -2.36
C LEU A 114 1.09 -23.87 -2.53
N THR A 115 1.64 -22.76 -2.03
CA THR A 115 1.01 -21.44 -2.16
C THR A 115 0.79 -21.06 -3.63
N ARG A 116 1.81 -21.25 -4.48
CA ARG A 116 1.71 -21.01 -5.93
C ARG A 116 0.71 -21.92 -6.63
N ARG A 117 0.47 -23.13 -6.11
CA ARG A 117 -0.54 -24.05 -6.64
C ARG A 117 -1.95 -23.59 -6.24
N ILE A 118 -2.11 -23.11 -5.01
CA ILE A 118 -3.36 -22.52 -4.51
C ILE A 118 -3.70 -21.26 -5.31
N GLU A 119 -2.77 -20.32 -5.46
CA GLU A 119 -2.99 -19.08 -6.23
C GLU A 119 -3.38 -19.39 -7.67
N ARG A 120 -2.65 -20.27 -8.37
CA ARG A 120 -3.01 -20.68 -9.75
C ARG A 120 -4.40 -21.31 -9.82
N TRP A 121 -4.75 -22.13 -8.83
CA TRP A 121 -6.08 -22.73 -8.78
C TRP A 121 -7.16 -21.68 -8.55
N VAL A 122 -6.95 -20.73 -7.65
CA VAL A 122 -7.88 -19.61 -7.39
C VAL A 122 -8.11 -18.78 -8.65
N LEU A 123 -7.02 -18.35 -9.30
CA LEU A 123 -7.06 -17.54 -10.50
C LEU A 123 -7.79 -18.26 -11.65
N ALA A 124 -7.50 -19.55 -11.86
CA ALA A 124 -8.15 -20.35 -12.91
C ALA A 124 -9.67 -20.47 -12.73
N HIS A 125 -10.14 -20.46 -11.48
CA HIS A 125 -11.56 -20.59 -11.13
C HIS A 125 -12.26 -19.26 -10.88
N SER A 126 -11.58 -18.14 -11.15
CA SER A 126 -12.18 -16.81 -11.05
C SER A 126 -12.98 -16.47 -12.31
N ALA A 127 -14.10 -15.79 -12.11
CA ALA A 127 -14.89 -15.23 -13.20
C ALA A 127 -14.21 -13.98 -13.77
N LEU A 128 -13.64 -13.15 -12.89
CA LEU A 128 -12.85 -11.96 -13.22
C LEU A 128 -11.68 -11.84 -12.24
N VAL A 129 -10.54 -11.37 -12.72
CA VAL A 129 -9.37 -11.01 -11.91
C VAL A 129 -9.12 -9.52 -12.09
N VAL A 130 -9.14 -8.76 -11.01
CA VAL A 130 -8.87 -7.32 -10.98
C VAL A 130 -7.46 -7.10 -10.47
N THR A 131 -6.71 -6.21 -11.10
CA THR A 131 -5.34 -5.91 -10.68
C THR A 131 -5.00 -4.44 -10.86
N VAL A 132 -4.03 -3.94 -10.12
CA VAL A 132 -3.77 -2.50 -9.99
C VAL A 132 -2.92 -1.89 -11.10
N SER A 133 -2.25 -2.70 -11.92
CA SER A 133 -1.41 -2.18 -13.01
C SER A 133 -1.35 -3.11 -14.20
N SER A 134 -1.04 -2.54 -15.37
CA SER A 134 -0.75 -3.27 -16.60
C SER A 134 0.38 -4.27 -16.41
N ARG A 135 1.45 -3.87 -15.71
CA ARG A 135 2.57 -4.77 -15.40
C ARG A 135 2.11 -5.97 -14.59
N PHE A 136 1.21 -5.78 -13.62
CA PHE A 136 0.75 -6.89 -12.81
C PHE A 136 -0.24 -7.79 -13.56
N LYS A 137 -0.98 -7.24 -14.54
CA LYS A 137 -1.71 -8.04 -15.54
C LYS A 137 -0.77 -8.94 -16.32
N ASP A 138 0.38 -8.45 -16.79
CA ASP A 138 1.35 -9.29 -17.51
C ASP A 138 1.81 -10.47 -16.65
N VAL A 139 2.13 -10.21 -15.38
CA VAL A 139 2.52 -11.25 -14.41
C VAL A 139 1.40 -12.30 -14.24
N LEU A 140 0.15 -11.87 -14.12
CA LEU A 140 -1.00 -12.77 -13.99
C LEU A 140 -1.20 -13.65 -15.23
N VAL A 141 -0.96 -13.09 -16.42
CA VAL A 141 -1.06 -13.81 -17.70
C VAL A 141 0.10 -14.80 -17.85
N GLU A 142 1.33 -14.41 -17.51
CA GLU A 142 2.49 -15.30 -17.47
C GLU A 142 2.28 -16.48 -16.50
N MET A 143 1.51 -16.29 -15.42
CA MET A 143 1.12 -17.34 -14.48
C MET A 143 -0.01 -18.27 -14.99
N GLY A 144 -0.58 -17.98 -16.16
CA GLY A 144 -1.60 -18.79 -16.82
C GLY A 144 -3.04 -18.28 -16.66
N THR A 145 -3.25 -17.05 -16.17
CA THR A 145 -4.58 -16.43 -16.15
C THR A 145 -4.94 -15.93 -17.56
N PRO A 146 -6.10 -16.29 -18.13
CA PRO A 146 -6.51 -15.77 -19.44
C PRO A 146 -6.59 -14.23 -19.44
N ALA A 147 -5.99 -13.58 -20.43
CA ALA A 147 -5.82 -12.13 -20.46
C ALA A 147 -7.17 -11.36 -20.51
N GLU A 148 -8.19 -11.96 -21.12
CA GLU A 148 -9.56 -11.48 -21.20
C GLU A 148 -10.28 -11.49 -19.85
N LYS A 149 -9.81 -12.29 -18.89
CA LYS A 149 -10.32 -12.30 -17.51
C LYS A 149 -9.63 -11.27 -16.61
N VAL A 150 -8.55 -10.64 -17.07
CA VAL A 150 -7.77 -9.70 -16.25
C VAL A 150 -8.14 -8.25 -16.58
N LEU A 151 -8.82 -7.61 -15.63
CA LEU A 151 -9.14 -6.19 -15.63
C LEU A 151 -8.05 -5.40 -14.88
N VAL A 152 -7.46 -4.41 -15.55
CA VAL A 152 -6.57 -3.44 -14.88
C VAL A 152 -7.43 -2.31 -14.34
N CYS A 153 -7.44 -2.16 -13.03
CA CYS A 153 -8.10 -1.09 -12.30
C CYS A 153 -7.07 -0.46 -11.35
N PRO A 154 -6.43 0.66 -11.72
CA PRO A 154 -5.53 1.38 -10.84
C PRO A 154 -6.19 1.74 -9.51
N ASN A 155 -5.36 1.98 -8.49
CA ASN A 155 -5.85 2.51 -7.23
C ASN A 155 -6.53 3.87 -7.44
N ALA A 156 -7.32 4.29 -6.46
CA ALA A 156 -8.00 5.58 -6.48
C ALA A 156 -7.99 6.19 -5.07
N ILE A 157 -8.40 7.44 -5.01
CA ILE A 157 -8.71 8.18 -3.80
C ILE A 157 -10.19 8.55 -3.79
N ASP A 158 -10.75 8.90 -2.65
CA ASP A 158 -12.04 9.58 -2.58
C ASP A 158 -11.82 11.08 -2.89
N PRO A 159 -12.38 11.64 -3.97
CA PRO A 159 -12.20 13.05 -4.29
C PRO A 159 -12.76 13.98 -3.22
N GLU A 160 -13.73 13.56 -2.41
CA GLU A 160 -14.33 14.39 -1.37
C GLU A 160 -13.31 14.78 -0.29
N ASP A 161 -12.29 13.95 -0.04
CA ASP A 161 -11.22 14.22 0.93
C ASP A 161 -10.33 15.40 0.51
N PHE A 162 -10.38 15.77 -0.78
CA PHE A 162 -9.52 16.80 -1.39
C PHE A 162 -10.29 18.02 -1.91
N ARG A 163 -11.62 18.06 -1.72
CA ARG A 163 -12.48 19.16 -2.21
C ARG A 163 -12.56 20.38 -1.30
N LYS A 164 -12.25 20.21 -0.02
CA LYS A 164 -12.28 21.32 0.96
C LYS A 164 -11.13 22.28 0.67
N GLU A 165 -11.28 23.53 1.09
CA GLU A 165 -10.15 24.45 1.10
C GLU A 165 -9.06 23.89 2.03
N ILE A 166 -7.90 23.59 1.45
CA ILE A 166 -6.78 23.00 2.18
C ILE A 166 -5.75 24.10 2.42
N ILE A 167 -5.60 24.45 3.69
CA ILE A 167 -4.57 25.38 4.15
C ILE A 167 -3.26 24.60 4.23
N PRO A 168 -2.17 25.05 3.57
CA PRO A 168 -0.86 24.43 3.68
C PRO A 168 -0.42 24.28 5.15
N ALA A 169 0.20 23.14 5.48
CA ALA A 169 0.77 22.90 6.79
C ALA A 169 2.02 23.76 7.03
N ILE A 170 2.74 24.10 5.96
CA ILE A 170 3.98 24.87 5.98
C ILE A 170 3.85 26.00 4.96
N GLU A 171 4.15 27.21 5.40
CA GLU A 171 4.24 28.39 4.54
C GLU A 171 5.69 28.49 4.04
N SER A 172 5.90 28.51 2.72
CA SER A 172 7.23 28.64 2.13
C SER A 172 7.68 30.10 2.12
N GLU A 173 8.97 30.31 2.34
CA GLU A 173 9.56 31.64 2.17
C GLU A 173 9.48 32.08 0.70
N PRO A 174 9.23 33.38 0.42
CA PRO A 174 9.25 33.89 -0.96
C PRO A 174 10.56 33.54 -1.68
N GLY A 175 10.47 33.07 -2.92
CA GLY A 175 11.64 32.65 -3.70
C GLY A 175 12.15 31.24 -3.36
N THR A 176 11.39 30.47 -2.57
CA THR A 176 11.69 29.06 -2.28
C THR A 176 10.72 28.12 -3.00
N SER A 177 11.24 27.06 -3.61
CA SER A 177 10.46 25.95 -4.16
C SER A 177 10.55 24.72 -3.26
N VAL A 178 9.40 24.13 -2.93
CA VAL A 178 9.29 22.95 -2.07
C VAL A 178 9.08 21.69 -2.91
N VAL A 179 10.08 20.81 -2.91
CA VAL A 179 10.03 19.48 -3.49
C VAL A 179 9.64 18.48 -2.40
N GLY A 180 8.53 17.78 -2.55
CA GLY A 180 7.97 16.99 -1.45
C GLY A 180 7.71 15.52 -1.76
N TYR A 181 7.74 14.71 -0.70
CA TYR A 181 7.40 13.30 -0.72
C TYR A 181 6.52 12.96 0.49
N VAL A 182 5.52 12.10 0.27
CA VAL A 182 4.66 11.54 1.32
C VAL A 182 4.72 10.01 1.27
N GLY A 183 4.90 9.40 2.43
CA GLY A 183 4.66 7.97 2.63
C GLY A 183 5.72 7.28 3.48
N ALA A 184 5.65 5.95 3.55
CA ALA A 184 6.60 5.17 4.34
C ALA A 184 8.04 5.32 3.83
N PHE A 185 9.00 5.39 4.76
CA PHE A 185 10.43 5.43 4.43
C PHE A 185 10.95 4.00 4.42
N VAL A 186 10.93 3.41 3.23
CA VAL A 186 11.34 2.03 2.96
C VAL A 186 12.31 2.00 1.77
N PRO A 187 13.26 1.05 1.73
CA PRO A 187 14.36 1.11 0.75
C PRO A 187 13.92 1.22 -0.71
N TYR A 188 12.82 0.54 -1.08
CA TYR A 188 12.33 0.54 -2.47
C TYR A 188 11.68 1.87 -2.91
N HIS A 189 11.44 2.82 -1.99
CA HIS A 189 11.05 4.18 -2.35
C HIS A 189 12.23 5.09 -2.71
N ARG A 190 13.48 4.63 -2.49
CA ARG A 190 14.71 5.26 -2.98
C ARG A 190 14.87 6.74 -2.59
N LEU A 191 14.52 7.09 -1.35
CA LEU A 191 14.56 8.48 -0.87
C LEU A 191 15.97 9.07 -0.84
N GLU A 192 17.02 8.25 -0.81
CA GLU A 192 18.42 8.68 -0.92
C GLU A 192 18.72 9.39 -2.26
N PHE A 193 17.90 9.12 -3.30
CA PHE A 193 18.00 9.87 -4.55
C PHE A 193 17.69 11.36 -4.34
N LEU A 194 16.74 11.69 -3.46
CA LEU A 194 16.43 13.09 -3.12
C LEU A 194 17.58 13.76 -2.39
N VAL A 195 18.32 13.03 -1.54
CA VAL A 195 19.49 13.57 -0.84
C VAL A 195 20.60 13.95 -1.82
N ARG A 196 20.83 13.11 -2.84
CA ARG A 196 21.79 13.43 -3.91
C ARG A 196 21.33 14.61 -4.75
N ALA A 197 20.06 14.64 -5.13
CA ALA A 197 19.48 15.77 -5.88
C ALA A 197 19.59 17.08 -5.09
N ALA A 198 19.38 17.05 -3.77
CA ALA A 198 19.54 18.22 -2.91
C ALA A 198 20.97 18.79 -2.93
N SER A 199 21.99 17.92 -2.96
CA SER A 199 23.38 18.36 -3.10
C SER A 199 23.67 19.07 -4.42
N GLU A 200 23.00 18.67 -5.51
CA GLU A 200 23.15 19.31 -6.82
C GLU A 200 22.37 20.63 -6.93
N LEU A 201 21.37 20.82 -6.06
CA LEU A 201 20.49 22.00 -6.03
C LEU A 201 20.84 22.96 -4.89
N ASP A 202 21.89 22.70 -4.12
CA ASP A 202 22.34 23.61 -3.08
C ASP A 202 22.83 24.93 -3.70
N GLY A 203 22.31 26.05 -3.19
CA GLY A 203 22.52 27.38 -3.77
C GLY A 203 21.82 27.64 -5.12
N ALA A 204 20.88 26.80 -5.54
CA ALA A 204 20.05 27.07 -6.72
C ALA A 204 19.13 28.28 -6.52
N GLU A 205 18.73 28.91 -7.63
CA GLU A 205 17.77 30.02 -7.67
C GLU A 205 16.60 29.66 -8.61
N PRO A 206 15.34 29.58 -8.12
CA PRO A 206 14.94 29.78 -6.73
C PRO A 206 15.53 28.74 -5.77
N ALA A 207 15.64 29.10 -4.49
CA ALA A 207 16.11 28.19 -3.45
C ALA A 207 15.22 26.94 -3.38
N VAL A 208 15.80 25.76 -3.21
CA VAL A 208 15.04 24.51 -3.14
C VAL A 208 15.05 23.95 -1.72
N ARG A 209 13.89 23.50 -1.25
CA ARG A 209 13.72 22.80 0.03
C ARG A 209 13.00 21.47 -0.18
N PHE A 210 13.31 20.49 0.65
CA PHE A 210 12.79 19.13 0.57
C PHE A 210 11.90 18.83 1.76
N LEU A 211 10.62 18.56 1.51
CA LEU A 211 9.64 18.20 2.52
C LEU A 211 9.36 16.69 2.48
N LEU A 212 9.87 15.95 3.47
CA LEU A 212 9.67 14.50 3.57
C LEU A 212 8.69 14.17 4.70
N VAL A 213 7.49 13.75 4.32
CA VAL A 213 6.39 13.45 5.23
C VAL A 213 6.24 11.94 5.40
N GLY A 214 6.44 11.47 6.61
CA GLY A 214 6.36 10.05 6.95
C GLY A 214 7.54 9.57 7.76
N ASP A 215 7.60 8.25 7.94
CA ASP A 215 8.64 7.57 8.70
C ASP A 215 8.74 6.11 8.22
N GLY A 216 9.74 5.38 8.70
CA GLY A 216 9.91 3.97 8.43
C GLY A 216 11.30 3.48 8.79
N VAL A 217 11.50 2.18 8.57
CA VAL A 217 12.76 1.48 8.89
C VAL A 217 13.98 2.10 8.19
N HIS A 218 13.76 2.84 7.11
CA HIS A 218 14.83 3.45 6.32
C HIS A 218 15.17 4.89 6.71
N ARG A 219 14.42 5.50 7.64
CA ARG A 219 14.67 6.87 8.10
C ARG A 219 16.09 7.11 8.61
N PRO A 220 16.68 6.24 9.47
CA PRO A 220 18.04 6.47 9.97
C PRO A 220 19.09 6.51 8.86
N ALA A 221 18.91 5.71 7.79
CA ALA A 221 19.81 5.71 6.64
C ALA A 221 19.74 7.02 5.86
N ILE A 222 18.53 7.58 5.70
CA ILE A 222 18.31 8.87 5.05
C ILE A 222 18.95 10.01 5.86
N GLU A 223 18.71 10.07 7.17
CA GLU A 223 19.29 11.10 8.05
C GLU A 223 20.83 11.03 8.08
N THR A 224 21.39 9.82 8.07
CA THR A 224 22.83 9.58 7.96
C THR A 224 23.37 10.11 6.63
N GLU A 225 22.69 9.84 5.52
CA GLU A 225 23.11 10.30 4.20
C GLU A 225 23.01 11.83 4.07
N ILE A 226 21.94 12.45 4.56
CA ILE A 226 21.79 13.91 4.63
C ILE A 226 22.97 14.53 5.40
N SER A 227 23.31 13.94 6.55
CA SER A 227 24.42 14.41 7.37
C SER A 227 25.78 14.24 6.69
N ARG A 228 25.98 13.11 6.00
CA ARG A 228 27.22 12.79 5.27
C ARG A 228 27.45 13.75 4.11
N VAL A 229 26.38 14.14 3.41
CA VAL A 229 26.43 15.05 2.25
C VAL A 229 26.51 16.50 2.70
N GLY A 230 25.97 16.85 3.87
CA GLY A 230 26.04 18.20 4.45
C GLY A 230 24.92 19.13 3.97
N VAL A 231 23.73 18.58 3.69
CA VAL A 231 22.56 19.31 3.16
C VAL A 231 21.40 19.37 4.15
N GLN A 232 21.68 19.29 5.46
CA GLN A 232 20.68 19.24 6.52
C GLN A 232 19.67 20.39 6.43
N ASP A 233 20.15 21.60 6.14
CA ASP A 233 19.35 22.83 6.10
C ASP A 233 18.35 22.86 4.93
N LEU A 234 18.49 21.96 3.96
CA LEU A 234 17.57 21.84 2.84
C LEU A 234 16.38 20.93 3.14
N PHE A 235 16.41 20.13 4.22
CA PHE A 235 15.42 19.09 4.48
C PHE A 235 14.55 19.38 5.71
N LEU A 236 13.25 19.14 5.57
CA LEU A 236 12.32 19.00 6.68
C LEU A 236 11.72 17.59 6.69
N LEU A 237 12.04 16.81 7.73
CA LEU A 237 11.47 15.48 7.97
C LEU A 237 10.42 15.58 9.08
N THR A 238 9.14 15.40 8.74
CA THR A 238 8.04 15.63 9.70
C THR A 238 7.81 14.44 10.64
N GLY A 239 8.31 13.25 10.27
CA GLY A 239 7.86 12.00 10.88
C GLY A 239 6.45 11.61 10.40
N ARG A 240 5.83 10.64 11.09
CA ARG A 240 4.45 10.23 10.78
C ARG A 240 3.46 11.33 11.15
N VAL A 241 2.51 11.58 10.26
CA VAL A 241 1.38 12.48 10.47
C VAL A 241 0.07 11.71 10.28
N PRO A 242 -1.04 12.14 10.91
CA PRO A 242 -2.36 11.58 10.63
C PRO A 242 -2.70 11.69 9.14
N HIS A 243 -3.49 10.75 8.62
CA HIS A 243 -3.78 10.70 7.18
C HIS A 243 -4.57 11.93 6.73
N GLU A 244 -5.49 12.39 7.58
CA GLU A 244 -6.27 13.61 7.39
C GLU A 244 -5.43 14.90 7.29
N GLU A 245 -4.19 14.89 7.79
CA GLU A 245 -3.26 16.02 7.69
C GLU A 245 -2.40 15.96 6.41
N VAL A 246 -2.30 14.80 5.76
CA VAL A 246 -1.50 14.60 4.54
C VAL A 246 -1.85 15.64 3.46
N PRO A 247 -3.12 15.94 3.16
CA PRO A 247 -3.46 16.93 2.15
C PRO A 247 -2.85 18.32 2.42
N ARG A 248 -2.75 18.74 3.69
CA ARG A 248 -2.15 20.03 4.07
C ARG A 248 -0.64 20.06 3.81
N TYR A 249 0.05 18.96 4.06
CA TYR A 249 1.47 18.87 3.73
C TYR A 249 1.71 18.82 2.22
N VAL A 250 0.90 18.04 1.48
CA VAL A 250 0.98 18.03 0.01
C VAL A 250 0.68 19.42 -0.56
N ALA A 251 -0.29 20.15 0.00
CA ALA A 251 -0.58 21.52 -0.39
C ALA A 251 0.60 22.48 -0.20
N SER A 252 1.52 22.17 0.73
CA SER A 252 2.76 22.92 0.99
C SER A 252 3.87 22.64 -0.03
N MET A 253 3.66 21.69 -0.96
CA MET A 253 4.64 21.32 -1.99
C MET A 253 4.36 22.08 -3.29
N ASP A 254 5.43 22.50 -3.98
CA ASP A 254 5.34 23.00 -5.35
C ASP A 254 5.47 21.86 -6.37
N VAL A 255 6.33 20.87 -6.07
CA VAL A 255 6.51 19.66 -6.88
C VAL A 255 6.47 18.44 -5.97
N ALA A 256 5.60 17.48 -6.27
CA ALA A 256 5.55 16.22 -5.55
C ALA A 256 6.38 15.16 -6.27
N VAL A 257 7.10 14.32 -5.53
CA VAL A 257 8.04 13.34 -6.11
C VAL A 257 7.73 11.93 -5.63
N ILE A 258 7.83 10.98 -6.55
CA ILE A 258 7.86 9.54 -6.27
C ILE A 258 9.23 9.03 -6.74
N PRO A 259 10.27 8.94 -5.90
CA PRO A 259 11.62 8.61 -6.39
C PRO A 259 11.77 7.14 -6.81
N GLY A 260 10.95 6.27 -6.23
CA GLY A 260 10.93 4.85 -6.51
C GLY A 260 9.64 4.19 -6.03
N THR A 261 9.28 3.10 -6.70
CA THR A 261 8.26 2.15 -6.29
C THR A 261 8.50 0.83 -7.02
N ALA A 262 7.82 -0.24 -6.62
CA ALA A 262 7.85 -1.49 -7.37
C ALA A 262 7.10 -1.35 -8.71
N ASP A 263 7.60 -2.00 -9.76
CA ASP A 263 7.14 -1.87 -11.16
C ASP A 263 5.69 -2.31 -11.39
N TYR A 264 5.16 -3.18 -10.53
CA TYR A 264 3.79 -3.69 -10.56
C TYR A 264 2.79 -2.89 -9.73
N THR A 265 3.22 -1.86 -9.00
CA THR A 265 2.35 -1.12 -8.06
C THR A 265 1.59 0.02 -8.72
N SER A 266 0.49 0.43 -8.09
CA SER A 266 -0.23 1.68 -8.39
C SER A 266 -0.14 2.60 -7.17
N PRO A 267 0.86 3.49 -7.08
CA PRO A 267 1.08 4.29 -5.87
C PRO A 267 -0.11 5.22 -5.58
N VAL A 268 -0.77 5.07 -4.42
CA VAL A 268 -1.92 5.92 -4.03
C VAL A 268 -1.54 7.39 -3.96
N LYS A 269 -0.33 7.70 -3.47
CA LYS A 269 0.22 9.06 -3.41
C LYS A 269 0.22 9.80 -4.76
N LEU A 270 0.31 9.07 -5.88
CA LEU A 270 0.21 9.68 -7.21
C LEU A 270 -1.14 10.38 -7.38
N PHE A 271 -2.22 9.72 -6.97
CA PHE A 271 -3.58 10.25 -7.07
C PHE A 271 -3.82 11.37 -6.07
N GLU A 272 -3.29 11.27 -4.83
CA GLU A 272 -3.34 12.33 -3.82
C GLU A 272 -2.67 13.62 -4.34
N TYR A 273 -1.49 13.50 -4.97
CA TYR A 273 -0.78 14.65 -5.54
C TYR A 273 -1.55 15.28 -6.70
N MET A 274 -2.08 14.44 -7.61
CA MET A 274 -2.88 14.91 -8.75
C MET A 274 -4.18 15.58 -8.32
N ALA A 275 -4.85 15.05 -7.28
CA ALA A 275 -6.07 15.62 -6.73
C ALA A 275 -5.84 17.03 -6.16
N LEU A 276 -4.64 17.30 -5.66
CA LEU A 276 -4.22 18.61 -5.16
C LEU A 276 -3.54 19.48 -6.23
N GLY A 277 -3.64 19.08 -7.49
CA GLY A 277 -3.10 19.82 -8.63
C GLY A 277 -1.57 19.94 -8.62
N LYS A 278 -0.87 19.06 -7.90
CA LYS A 278 0.58 19.11 -7.80
C LYS A 278 1.22 18.46 -9.03
N PRO A 279 2.19 19.12 -9.69
CA PRO A 279 3.01 18.45 -10.70
C PRO A 279 3.79 17.32 -10.03
N VAL A 280 3.78 16.14 -10.66
CA VAL A 280 4.40 14.92 -10.11
C VAL A 280 5.61 14.51 -10.92
N LEU A 281 6.77 14.43 -10.26
CA LEU A 281 7.97 13.80 -10.81
C LEU A 281 8.04 12.34 -10.35
N ALA A 282 8.01 11.40 -11.29
CA ALA A 282 8.02 9.97 -10.98
C ALA A 282 8.78 9.17 -12.05
N PRO A 283 9.31 7.97 -11.71
CA PRO A 283 9.98 7.12 -12.69
C PRO A 283 8.99 6.62 -13.73
N ARG A 284 9.49 6.37 -14.95
CA ARG A 284 8.72 5.83 -16.08
C ARG A 284 8.43 4.33 -15.89
N LEU A 285 7.64 3.99 -14.87
CA LEU A 285 7.21 2.62 -14.57
C LEU A 285 5.80 2.35 -15.12
N PRO A 286 5.47 1.09 -15.45
CA PRO A 286 4.17 0.75 -16.05
C PRO A 286 2.97 1.24 -15.25
N GLY A 287 2.91 0.95 -13.93
CA GLY A 287 1.78 1.37 -13.09
C GLY A 287 1.62 2.89 -12.93
N ILE A 288 2.68 3.67 -13.16
CA ILE A 288 2.59 5.15 -13.23
C ILE A 288 2.08 5.59 -14.61
N LYS A 289 2.58 4.95 -15.68
CA LYS A 289 2.15 5.21 -17.07
C LYS A 289 0.69 4.84 -17.34
N ASP A 290 0.11 3.95 -16.55
CA ASP A 290 -1.32 3.63 -16.63
C ASP A 290 -2.19 4.84 -16.25
N VAL A 291 -1.63 5.85 -15.57
CA VAL A 291 -2.34 7.01 -15.02
C VAL A 291 -1.86 8.33 -15.63
N VAL A 292 -0.54 8.51 -15.79
CA VAL A 292 0.10 9.75 -16.25
C VAL A 292 0.87 9.49 -17.54
N THR A 293 0.62 10.31 -18.56
CA THR A 293 1.21 10.18 -19.91
C THR A 293 2.25 11.24 -20.22
#